data_AF-A0AAV7MNI5-F1
#
_entry.id   AF-A0AAV7MNI5-F1
#
_cell.length_a   1.000
_cell.length_b   1.000
_cell.length_c   1.000
_cell.angle_alpha   90.00
_cell.angle_beta   90.00
_cell.angle_gamma   90.00
#
_symmetry.space_group_name_H-M   'P 1'
#
loop_
_entity.id
_entity.type
_entity.pdbx_description
1 polymer ?
#
loop_
_entity_poly.entity_id
_entity_poly.type
_entity_poly.pdbx_seq_one_letter_code
_entity_poly.pdbx_strand_id
1 'polypeptide(L)'
;MNCQPLSLLYCFVLLPSAVFAVGGTDCKPGCHDLHGFCESPGECRCQPGWQGELCDRCLPFPGCLHGKCTSPWQCVCQEGWVGSLCDIDVHPCTAKPCENNSTCIETGDGGHICLCAQGFTGKHCHLKKGPCLTNGSPCQNGGTCVDANGFAAQATCQCLPGFVGTFCEISSDNCKPNPCRNGGICENTGPGFRCNCPAHFTGELSNGDAVERHLEMRRDAIIFRCSCRAFAVAGEVVGA
;
A
#
# COMPACT_ATOMS: atom_id res chain seq x y z
N MET A 1 31.19 -104.13 16.53
CA MET A 1 31.86 -105.32 15.97
C MET A 1 31.08 -105.74 14.75
N ASN A 2 31.78 -105.91 13.63
CA ASN A 2 31.26 -106.31 12.33
C ASN A 2 30.54 -107.66 12.37
N CYS A 3 29.42 -107.78 11.65
CA CYS A 3 29.16 -108.81 10.63
C CYS A 3 27.87 -108.46 9.86
N GLN A 4 28.00 -108.30 8.54
CA GLN A 4 26.94 -108.34 7.52
C GLN A 4 26.36 -109.79 7.40
N PRO A 5 25.40 -110.17 6.51
CA PRO A 5 24.84 -109.41 5.37
C PRO A 5 23.35 -109.64 4.98
N LEU A 6 22.92 -108.82 4.00
CA LEU A 6 22.03 -109.13 2.86
C LEU A 6 20.49 -109.26 3.04
N SER A 7 19.84 -108.28 2.42
CA SER A 7 18.83 -108.42 1.34
C SER A 7 17.34 -108.27 1.65
N LEU A 8 16.79 -107.21 1.03
CA LEU A 8 15.53 -107.13 0.28
C LEU A 8 14.22 -107.45 1.01
N LEU A 9 13.49 -106.41 1.42
CA LEU A 9 12.08 -106.26 1.01
C LEU A 9 11.56 -104.81 1.18
N TYR A 10 11.15 -104.26 0.03
CA TYR A 10 10.20 -103.17 -0.21
C TYR A 10 9.47 -102.54 1.00
N CYS A 11 9.70 -101.24 1.19
CA CYS A 11 8.69 -100.33 1.73
C CYS A 11 8.33 -99.31 0.64
N PHE A 12 7.28 -99.61 -0.13
CA PHE A 12 6.56 -98.62 -0.93
C PHE A 12 5.83 -97.70 0.05
N VAL A 13 6.45 -96.58 0.41
CA VAL A 13 5.72 -95.45 0.99
C VAL A 13 5.20 -94.64 -0.18
N LEU A 14 3.90 -94.77 -0.43
CA LEU A 14 3.12 -93.87 -1.27
C LEU A 14 3.26 -92.45 -0.69
N LEU A 15 4.14 -91.65 -1.29
CA LEU A 15 4.09 -90.20 -1.11
C LEU A 15 2.88 -89.69 -1.89
N PRO A 16 1.95 -88.96 -1.25
CA PRO A 16 0.92 -88.25 -1.97
C PRO A 16 1.61 -87.26 -2.90
N SER A 17 1.12 -87.21 -4.13
CA SER A 17 1.50 -86.31 -5.21
C SER A 17 2.08 -85.01 -4.66
N ALA A 18 3.38 -84.81 -4.91
CA ALA A 18 3.94 -83.47 -4.89
C ALA A 18 3.14 -82.67 -5.92
N VAL A 19 2.12 -81.96 -5.44
CA VAL A 19 1.56 -80.82 -6.13
C VAL A 19 2.74 -79.87 -6.22
N PHE A 20 3.36 -79.85 -7.40
CA PHE A 20 4.21 -78.75 -7.79
C PHE A 20 3.37 -77.49 -7.56
N ALA A 21 3.70 -76.73 -6.51
CA ALA A 21 3.27 -75.35 -6.41
C ALA A 21 3.83 -74.66 -7.64
N VAL A 22 2.99 -74.54 -8.67
CA VAL A 22 3.20 -73.60 -9.76
C VAL A 22 3.33 -72.27 -9.04
N GLY A 23 4.53 -71.66 -9.09
CA GLY A 23 4.82 -70.42 -8.39
C GLY A 23 3.71 -69.42 -8.66
N GLY A 24 2.91 -69.15 -7.63
CA GLY A 24 1.69 -68.37 -7.76
C GLY A 24 2.04 -66.96 -8.18
N THR A 25 1.66 -66.59 -9.39
CA THR A 25 1.55 -65.19 -9.84
C THR A 25 0.36 -64.51 -9.16
N ASP A 26 0.11 -64.83 -7.89
CA ASP A 26 -1.02 -64.31 -7.13
C ASP A 26 -0.59 -63.00 -6.49
N CYS A 27 -1.21 -61.92 -6.95
CA CYS A 27 -0.99 -60.60 -6.36
C CYS A 27 -1.37 -60.62 -4.87
N LYS A 28 -0.92 -59.58 -4.15
CA LYS A 28 -1.35 -59.35 -2.77
C LYS A 28 -2.89 -59.47 -2.69
N PRO A 29 -3.45 -60.24 -1.75
CA PRO A 29 -4.90 -60.35 -1.60
C PRO A 29 -5.55 -58.97 -1.48
N GLY A 30 -6.55 -58.70 -2.32
CA GLY A 30 -7.23 -57.40 -2.40
C GLY A 30 -6.59 -56.38 -3.35
N CYS A 31 -5.51 -56.72 -4.07
CA CYS A 31 -4.98 -55.89 -5.13
C CYS A 31 -6.06 -55.63 -6.21
N HIS A 32 -6.27 -54.37 -6.57
CA HIS A 32 -7.39 -54.00 -7.44
C HIS A 32 -7.25 -54.57 -8.85
N ASP A 33 -8.26 -55.30 -9.34
CA ASP A 33 -8.20 -56.08 -10.59
C ASP A 33 -7.87 -55.26 -11.84
N LEU A 34 -8.28 -53.98 -11.87
CA LEU A 34 -8.07 -53.10 -13.03
C LEU A 34 -6.86 -52.17 -12.89
N HIS A 35 -6.39 -51.92 -11.66
CA HIS A 35 -5.48 -50.82 -11.36
C HIS A 35 -4.20 -51.27 -10.65
N GLY A 36 -4.17 -52.53 -10.21
CA GLY A 36 -3.02 -53.20 -9.65
C GLY A 36 -2.49 -54.28 -10.59
N PHE A 37 -1.18 -54.51 -10.54
CA PHE A 37 -0.53 -55.66 -11.18
C PHE A 37 0.61 -56.15 -10.27
N CYS A 38 1.07 -57.39 -10.48
CA CYS A 38 2.13 -57.97 -9.68
C CYS A 38 3.08 -58.79 -10.55
N GLU A 39 4.38 -58.71 -10.24
CA GLU A 39 5.43 -59.54 -10.84
C GLU A 39 5.91 -60.62 -9.88
N SER A 40 5.64 -60.45 -8.58
CA SER A 40 5.99 -61.37 -7.50
C SER A 40 4.78 -61.66 -6.60
N PRO A 41 4.69 -62.88 -6.02
CA PRO A 41 3.61 -63.23 -5.11
C PRO A 41 3.55 -62.27 -3.93
N GLY A 42 2.35 -61.79 -3.59
CA GLY A 42 2.15 -60.89 -2.44
C GLY A 42 2.53 -59.42 -2.68
N GLU A 43 2.93 -59.05 -3.90
CA GLU A 43 3.13 -57.65 -4.30
C GLU A 43 1.85 -57.07 -4.96
N CYS A 44 1.68 -55.75 -4.91
CA CYS A 44 0.70 -55.01 -5.70
C CYS A 44 1.32 -53.68 -6.13
N ARG A 45 1.56 -53.53 -7.44
CA ARG A 45 2.06 -52.30 -8.06
C ARG A 45 0.92 -51.58 -8.75
N CYS A 46 0.87 -50.27 -8.62
CA CYS A 46 -0.23 -49.47 -9.15
C CYS A 46 0.04 -48.99 -10.56
N GLN A 47 -1.01 -49.00 -11.38
CA GLN A 47 -1.04 -48.27 -12.64
C GLN A 47 -0.90 -46.76 -12.39
N PRO A 48 -0.39 -45.99 -13.37
CA PRO A 48 -0.26 -44.55 -13.24
C PRO A 48 -1.58 -43.88 -12.85
N GLY A 49 -1.55 -43.07 -11.80
CA GLY A 49 -2.74 -42.39 -11.29
C GLY A 49 -3.46 -43.11 -10.15
N TRP A 50 -2.98 -44.29 -9.75
CA TRP A 50 -3.47 -45.03 -8.58
C TRP A 50 -2.41 -45.16 -7.51
N GLN A 51 -2.85 -45.27 -6.26
CA GLN A 51 -2.01 -45.34 -5.07
C GLN A 51 -2.66 -46.17 -3.97
N GLY A 52 -1.91 -46.37 -2.89
CA GLY A 52 -2.28 -47.24 -1.79
C GLY A 52 -1.71 -48.64 -1.95
N GLU A 53 -1.74 -49.42 -0.88
CA GLU A 53 -1.17 -50.78 -0.89
C GLU A 53 -1.91 -51.76 -1.79
N LEU A 54 -3.15 -51.43 -2.16
CA LEU A 54 -4.05 -52.25 -2.97
C LEU A 54 -4.41 -51.57 -4.31
N CYS A 55 -3.87 -50.38 -4.59
CA CYS A 55 -4.16 -49.60 -5.80
C CYS A 55 -5.64 -49.26 -6.01
N ASP A 56 -6.37 -49.10 -4.91
CA ASP A 56 -7.81 -48.82 -4.82
C ASP A 56 -8.12 -47.32 -4.67
N ARG A 57 -7.08 -46.47 -4.50
CA ARG A 57 -7.23 -45.04 -4.32
C ARG A 57 -6.62 -44.28 -5.50
N CYS A 58 -7.32 -43.27 -5.99
CA CYS A 58 -6.76 -42.37 -6.98
C CYS A 58 -5.64 -41.50 -6.39
N LEU A 59 -4.67 -41.14 -7.23
CA LEU A 59 -3.73 -40.06 -6.97
C LEU A 59 -4.41 -38.73 -7.31
N PRO A 60 -4.56 -37.81 -6.35
CA PRO A 60 -5.06 -36.47 -6.66
C PRO A 60 -4.06 -35.71 -7.52
N PHE A 61 -4.53 -34.65 -8.18
CA PHE A 61 -3.64 -33.77 -8.94
C PHE A 61 -2.51 -33.23 -8.04
N PRO A 62 -1.24 -33.19 -8.49
CA PRO A 62 -0.15 -32.65 -7.69
C PRO A 62 -0.41 -31.21 -7.24
N GLY A 63 -0.31 -30.95 -5.93
CA GLY A 63 -0.61 -29.64 -5.35
C GLY A 63 -2.07 -29.46 -4.90
N CYS A 64 -2.91 -30.49 -4.98
CA CYS A 64 -4.25 -30.48 -4.40
C CYS A 64 -4.18 -30.29 -2.87
N LEU A 65 -4.66 -29.14 -2.37
CA LEU A 65 -4.61 -28.80 -0.94
C LEU A 65 -5.88 -29.23 -0.20
N HIS A 66 -7.02 -28.63 -0.54
CA HIS A 66 -8.31 -28.87 0.14
C HIS A 66 -9.30 -29.62 -0.76
N GLY A 67 -8.80 -30.67 -1.41
CA GLY A 67 -9.60 -31.47 -2.34
C GLY A 67 -9.40 -32.97 -2.18
N LYS A 68 -10.27 -33.72 -2.85
CA LYS A 68 -10.18 -35.18 -2.97
C LYS A 68 -10.29 -35.55 -4.45
N CYS A 69 -9.83 -36.74 -4.82
CA CYS A 69 -10.01 -37.25 -6.18
C CYS A 69 -11.15 -38.27 -6.22
N THR A 70 -11.91 -38.27 -7.33
CA THR A 70 -12.86 -39.34 -7.67
C THR A 70 -12.35 -40.20 -8.82
N SER A 71 -11.50 -39.63 -9.68
CA SER A 71 -10.67 -40.34 -10.63
C SER A 71 -9.23 -39.81 -10.56
N PRO A 72 -8.25 -40.56 -11.08
CA PRO A 72 -6.87 -40.13 -11.10
C PRO A 72 -6.67 -38.72 -11.66
N TRP A 73 -5.76 -37.97 -11.04
CA TRP A 73 -5.35 -36.62 -11.46
C TRP A 73 -6.44 -35.55 -11.37
N GLN A 74 -7.50 -35.82 -10.61
CA GLN A 74 -8.49 -34.81 -10.26
C GLN A 74 -8.19 -34.17 -8.89
N CYS A 75 -8.68 -32.96 -8.70
CA CYS A 75 -8.78 -32.30 -7.40
C CYS A 75 -10.19 -31.70 -7.29
N VAL A 76 -11.10 -32.42 -6.65
CA VAL A 76 -12.47 -32.00 -6.39
C VAL A 76 -12.49 -31.31 -5.03
N CYS A 77 -12.85 -30.03 -5.01
CA CYS A 77 -12.73 -29.20 -3.82
C CYS A 77 -13.76 -29.55 -2.75
N GLN A 78 -13.31 -29.45 -1.50
CA GLN A 78 -14.17 -29.50 -0.33
C GLN A 78 -14.95 -28.18 -0.22
N GLU A 79 -16.03 -28.19 0.56
CA GLU A 79 -16.84 -26.99 0.81
C GLU A 79 -15.97 -25.85 1.35
N GLY A 80 -16.16 -24.64 0.80
CA GLY A 80 -15.37 -23.46 1.14
C GLY A 80 -14.07 -23.27 0.34
N TRP A 81 -13.73 -24.18 -0.58
CA TRP A 81 -12.53 -24.07 -1.43
C TRP A 81 -12.87 -24.14 -2.91
N VAL A 82 -12.14 -23.36 -3.71
CA VAL A 82 -12.24 -23.29 -5.18
C VAL A 82 -10.86 -23.25 -5.82
N GLY A 83 -10.82 -23.21 -7.15
CA GLY A 83 -9.61 -23.31 -7.95
C GLY A 83 -9.30 -24.75 -8.37
N SER A 84 -8.45 -24.92 -9.38
CA SER A 84 -8.08 -26.25 -9.90
C SER A 84 -7.28 -27.10 -8.90
N LEU A 85 -6.70 -26.46 -7.89
CA LEU A 85 -5.90 -27.09 -6.83
C LEU A 85 -6.59 -27.02 -5.46
N CYS A 86 -7.80 -26.46 -5.39
CA CYS A 86 -8.54 -26.25 -4.15
C CYS A 86 -7.71 -25.50 -3.10
N ASP A 87 -7.02 -24.46 -3.58
CA ASP A 87 -6.08 -23.61 -2.87
C ASP A 87 -6.60 -22.19 -2.66
N ILE A 88 -7.80 -21.89 -3.16
CA ILE A 88 -8.46 -20.59 -3.05
C ILE A 88 -9.64 -20.71 -2.07
N ASP A 89 -9.61 -19.92 -1.00
CA ASP A 89 -10.73 -19.80 -0.04
C ASP A 89 -11.90 -19.05 -0.69
N VAL A 90 -13.11 -19.60 -0.59
CA VAL A 90 -14.35 -18.97 -1.09
C VAL A 90 -14.72 -17.73 -0.28
N HIS A 91 -14.32 -17.66 0.99
CA HIS A 91 -14.62 -16.57 1.91
C HIS A 91 -13.36 -15.79 2.33
N PRO A 92 -12.65 -15.17 1.38
CA PRO A 92 -11.38 -14.50 1.63
C PRO A 92 -11.49 -13.33 2.63
N CYS A 93 -12.69 -12.77 2.84
CA CYS A 93 -12.88 -11.68 3.79
C CYS A 93 -12.79 -12.11 5.26
N THR A 94 -12.93 -13.41 5.57
CA THR A 94 -12.77 -13.94 6.93
C THR A 94 -11.37 -13.72 7.50
N ALA A 95 -10.36 -13.73 6.62
CA ALA A 95 -8.97 -13.41 6.94
C ALA A 95 -8.70 -11.92 7.19
N LYS A 96 -9.72 -11.05 7.03
CA LYS A 96 -9.64 -9.58 7.17
C LYS A 96 -8.50 -8.95 6.33
N PRO A 97 -8.51 -9.15 5.00
CA PRO A 97 -7.43 -8.68 4.12
C PRO A 97 -7.43 -7.15 3.90
N CYS A 98 -8.47 -6.44 4.33
CA CYS A 98 -8.60 -4.99 4.19
C CYS A 98 -8.22 -4.28 5.49
N GLU A 99 -7.30 -3.32 5.42
CA GLU A 99 -6.78 -2.59 6.58
C GLU A 99 -7.58 -1.31 6.88
N ASN A 100 -7.24 -0.64 7.99
CA ASN A 100 -7.74 0.69 8.36
C ASN A 100 -9.28 0.81 8.44
N ASN A 101 -9.93 -0.18 9.05
CA ASN A 101 -11.40 -0.24 9.19
C ASN A 101 -12.16 -0.16 7.86
N SER A 102 -11.55 -0.64 6.78
CA SER A 102 -12.15 -0.71 5.45
C SER A 102 -13.11 -1.89 5.32
N THR A 103 -14.06 -1.80 4.39
CA THR A 103 -15.05 -2.86 4.16
C THR A 103 -14.52 -3.86 3.13
N CYS A 104 -14.55 -5.15 3.45
CA CYS A 104 -14.21 -6.23 2.53
C CYS A 104 -15.49 -6.77 1.85
N ILE A 105 -15.43 -6.99 0.54
CA ILE A 105 -16.52 -7.56 -0.25
C ILE A 105 -15.99 -8.74 -1.05
N GLU A 106 -16.65 -9.89 -0.92
CA GLU A 106 -16.31 -11.10 -1.67
C GLU A 106 -16.84 -11.02 -3.10
N THR A 107 -16.05 -11.46 -4.08
CA THR A 107 -16.46 -11.47 -5.50
C THR A 107 -17.09 -12.79 -5.94
N GLY A 108 -17.08 -13.81 -5.07
CA GLY A 108 -17.74 -15.11 -5.29
C GLY A 108 -16.89 -16.16 -6.02
N ASP A 109 -15.76 -15.77 -6.60
CA ASP A 109 -14.75 -16.63 -7.26
C ASP A 109 -13.52 -16.88 -6.37
N GLY A 110 -13.67 -16.67 -5.06
CA GLY A 110 -12.56 -16.66 -4.10
C GLY A 110 -11.72 -15.37 -4.12
N GLY A 111 -12.15 -14.37 -4.90
CA GLY A 111 -11.61 -13.02 -4.86
C GLY A 111 -12.30 -12.12 -3.84
N HIS A 112 -11.70 -10.94 -3.61
CA HIS A 112 -12.28 -9.88 -2.79
C HIS A 112 -11.88 -8.49 -3.30
N ILE A 113 -12.68 -7.50 -2.90
CA ILE A 113 -12.44 -6.07 -3.11
C ILE A 113 -12.50 -5.36 -1.76
N CYS A 114 -11.55 -4.45 -1.52
CA CYS A 114 -11.55 -3.58 -0.35
C CYS A 114 -12.13 -2.20 -0.70
N LEU A 115 -13.23 -1.82 -0.06
CA LEU A 115 -13.75 -0.45 -0.08
C LEU A 115 -13.07 0.35 1.02
N CYS A 116 -12.13 1.20 0.62
CA CYS A 116 -11.31 1.95 1.57
C CYS A 116 -12.11 3.01 2.32
N ALA A 117 -11.87 3.07 3.64
CA ALA A 117 -12.36 4.15 4.49
C ALA A 117 -11.84 5.52 4.00
N GLN A 118 -12.51 6.60 4.43
CA GLN A 118 -12.12 7.96 4.05
C GLN A 118 -10.66 8.23 4.43
N GLY A 119 -9.90 8.75 3.46
CA GLY A 119 -8.48 9.04 3.64
C GLY A 119 -7.53 7.86 3.45
N PHE A 120 -8.00 6.68 2.99
CA PHE A 120 -7.16 5.53 2.67
C PHE A 120 -7.34 5.06 1.22
N THR A 121 -6.34 4.35 0.69
CA THR A 121 -6.33 3.80 -0.67
C THR A 121 -5.34 2.61 -0.78
N GLY A 122 -5.19 2.07 -1.99
CA GLY A 122 -4.43 0.86 -2.27
C GLY A 122 -5.31 -0.40 -2.23
N LYS A 123 -4.82 -1.51 -2.79
CA LYS A 123 -5.59 -2.77 -2.93
C LYS A 123 -6.14 -3.29 -1.60
N HIS A 124 -5.35 -3.14 -0.53
CA HIS A 124 -5.70 -3.56 0.84
C HIS A 124 -6.05 -2.36 1.75
N CYS A 125 -6.21 -1.16 1.18
CA CYS A 125 -6.49 0.06 1.93
C CYS A 125 -5.45 0.40 3.02
N HIS A 126 -4.21 -0.07 2.85
CA HIS A 126 -3.10 0.15 3.79
C HIS A 126 -2.44 1.53 3.62
N LEU A 127 -2.65 2.18 2.48
CA LEU A 127 -2.01 3.46 2.18
C LEU A 127 -2.89 4.62 2.66
N LYS A 128 -2.36 5.42 3.58
CA LYS A 128 -2.98 6.69 3.96
C LYS A 128 -2.81 7.68 2.81
N LYS A 129 -3.91 8.26 2.34
CA LYS A 129 -3.89 9.34 1.37
C LYS A 129 -3.13 10.53 1.97
N GLY A 130 -2.17 11.02 1.19
CA GLY A 130 -1.44 12.23 1.46
C GLY A 130 -2.35 13.46 1.46
N PRO A 131 -1.84 14.58 1.97
CA PRO A 131 -2.60 15.81 2.18
C PRO A 131 -3.14 16.42 0.90
N CYS A 132 -2.54 16.16 -0.28
CA CYS A 132 -3.11 16.64 -1.55
C CYS A 132 -4.39 15.89 -1.96
N LEU A 133 -4.64 14.68 -1.42
CA LEU A 133 -5.75 13.81 -1.82
C LEU A 133 -6.85 13.64 -0.76
N THR A 134 -6.62 14.09 0.49
CA THR A 134 -7.54 13.79 1.59
C THR A 134 -8.76 14.74 1.62
N ASN A 135 -8.59 16.02 1.30
CA ASN A 135 -9.65 17.05 1.41
C ASN A 135 -9.50 18.20 0.39
N GLY A 136 -8.94 17.91 -0.79
CA GLY A 136 -8.58 18.93 -1.78
C GLY A 136 -7.21 19.55 -1.54
N SER A 137 -6.77 20.39 -2.48
CA SER A 137 -5.46 21.04 -2.41
C SER A 137 -5.39 22.01 -1.23
N PRO A 138 -4.41 21.88 -0.30
CA PRO A 138 -4.17 22.88 0.74
C PRO A 138 -3.56 24.17 0.20
N CYS A 139 -3.12 24.20 -1.06
CA CYS A 139 -2.46 25.36 -1.65
C CYS A 139 -3.49 26.41 -2.07
N GLN A 140 -3.27 27.65 -1.61
CA GLN A 140 -4.10 28.80 -1.92
C GLN A 140 -3.65 29.49 -3.22
N ASN A 141 -4.43 30.48 -3.67
CA ASN A 141 -4.10 31.35 -4.80
C ASN A 141 -3.72 30.60 -6.10
N GLY A 142 -4.33 29.44 -6.34
CA GLY A 142 -4.08 28.62 -7.53
C GLY A 142 -2.76 27.83 -7.49
N GLY A 143 -2.11 27.72 -6.34
CA GLY A 143 -0.92 26.88 -6.17
C GLY A 143 -1.21 25.40 -6.43
N THR A 144 -0.23 24.70 -6.99
CA THR A 144 -0.32 23.26 -7.27
C THR A 144 0.20 22.47 -6.07
N CYS A 145 -0.63 21.59 -5.50
CA CYS A 145 -0.18 20.68 -4.44
C CYS A 145 0.64 19.55 -5.04
N VAL A 146 1.83 19.35 -4.48
CA VAL A 146 2.73 18.26 -4.82
C VAL A 146 3.02 17.46 -3.56
N ASP A 147 2.73 16.17 -3.61
CA ASP A 147 3.16 15.17 -2.65
C ASP A 147 3.73 13.96 -3.41
N ALA A 148 4.62 13.20 -2.77
CA ALA A 148 5.22 12.02 -3.38
C ALA A 148 4.13 10.96 -3.64
N ASN A 149 3.63 10.93 -4.88
CA ASN A 149 2.62 10.01 -5.38
C ASN A 149 1.27 10.03 -4.64
N GLY A 150 0.92 11.10 -3.91
CA GLY A 150 -0.34 11.12 -3.15
C GLY A 150 -0.27 10.48 -1.77
N PHE A 151 0.92 10.23 -1.20
CA PHE A 151 1.09 9.47 0.05
C PHE A 151 2.00 10.12 1.09
N ALA A 152 2.57 11.30 0.79
CA ALA A 152 3.51 11.93 1.71
C ALA A 152 2.82 12.38 3.00
N ALA A 153 3.58 12.46 4.10
CA ALA A 153 3.07 12.98 5.37
C ALA A 153 2.79 14.50 5.34
N GLN A 154 3.43 15.23 4.43
CA GLN A 154 3.35 16.68 4.31
C GLN A 154 3.08 17.10 2.87
N ALA A 155 2.29 18.16 2.69
CA ALA A 155 2.04 18.77 1.40
C ALA A 155 3.14 19.77 1.09
N THR A 156 3.57 19.82 -0.16
CA THR A 156 4.39 20.93 -0.68
C THR A 156 3.57 21.67 -1.73
N CYS A 157 3.64 23.00 -1.75
CA CYS A 157 2.91 23.80 -2.72
C CYS A 157 3.87 24.45 -3.72
N GLN A 158 3.58 24.31 -5.01
CA GLN A 158 4.20 25.08 -6.08
C GLN A 158 3.36 26.33 -6.33
N CYS A 159 3.86 27.48 -5.91
CA CYS A 159 3.15 28.76 -6.02
C CYS A 159 3.22 29.35 -7.43
N LEU A 160 2.13 29.99 -7.84
CA LEU A 160 2.12 30.81 -9.04
C LEU A 160 2.96 32.09 -8.82
N PRO A 161 3.46 32.72 -9.90
CA PRO A 161 4.17 34.00 -9.80
C PRO A 161 3.32 35.04 -9.07
N GLY A 162 3.92 35.74 -8.10
CA GLY A 162 3.20 36.71 -7.28
C GLY A 162 2.75 36.19 -5.91
N PHE A 163 2.99 34.91 -5.59
CA PHE A 163 2.64 34.31 -4.30
C PHE A 163 3.80 33.51 -3.70
N VAL A 164 3.91 33.55 -2.38
CA VAL A 164 4.92 32.87 -1.56
C VAL A 164 4.28 32.32 -0.27
N GLY A 165 5.06 31.63 0.55
CA GLY A 165 4.59 30.95 1.76
C GLY A 165 4.44 29.44 1.55
N THR A 166 4.24 28.70 2.64
CA THR A 166 4.18 27.22 2.62
C THR A 166 2.96 26.72 1.83
N PHE A 167 1.87 27.48 1.84
CA PHE A 167 0.61 27.17 1.16
C PHE A 167 0.24 28.24 0.13
N CYS A 168 1.20 29.05 -0.34
CA CYS A 168 0.99 30.13 -1.30
C CYS A 168 -0.01 31.20 -0.81
N GLU A 169 -0.11 31.38 0.50
CA GLU A 169 -1.06 32.26 1.17
C GLU A 169 -0.63 33.74 1.15
N ILE A 170 0.65 34.02 0.89
CA ILE A 170 1.22 35.37 0.96
C ILE A 170 1.35 35.94 -0.46
N SER A 171 0.78 37.13 -0.71
CA SER A 171 1.09 37.85 -1.95
C SER A 171 2.50 38.42 -1.85
N SER A 172 3.33 38.17 -2.86
CA SER A 172 4.65 38.79 -2.97
C SER A 172 4.57 40.27 -3.35
N ASP A 173 3.40 40.77 -3.75
CA ASP A 173 3.15 42.20 -3.97
C ASP A 173 2.62 42.87 -2.70
N ASN A 174 3.56 43.27 -1.85
CA ASN A 174 3.28 43.97 -0.60
C ASN A 174 2.55 45.33 -0.78
N CYS A 175 2.41 45.80 -2.02
CA CYS A 175 1.69 47.02 -2.36
C CYS A 175 0.23 46.80 -2.74
N LYS A 176 -0.31 45.59 -2.65
CA LYS A 176 -1.71 45.30 -2.99
C LYS A 176 -2.50 44.66 -1.84
N PRO A 177 -3.62 45.28 -1.41
CA PRO A 177 -4.07 46.65 -1.75
C PRO A 177 -3.08 47.71 -1.24
N ASN A 178 -3.05 48.91 -1.84
CA ASN A 178 -2.05 49.95 -1.50
C ASN A 178 -2.09 50.27 0.01
N PRO A 179 -1.05 49.88 0.79
CA PRO A 179 -1.02 50.09 2.23
C PRO A 179 -0.66 51.53 2.61
N CYS A 180 -0.17 52.33 1.66
CA CYS A 180 0.25 53.69 1.89
C CYS A 180 -0.97 54.62 2.03
N ARG A 181 -0.98 55.41 3.10
CA ARG A 181 -2.03 56.40 3.37
C ARG A 181 -1.71 57.74 2.69
N ASN A 182 -2.71 58.63 2.61
CA ASN A 182 -2.58 60.02 2.12
C ASN A 182 -2.00 60.14 0.70
N GLY A 183 -2.33 59.20 -0.20
CA GLY A 183 -1.85 59.22 -1.59
C GLY A 183 -0.37 58.84 -1.75
N GLY A 184 0.24 58.20 -0.75
CA GLY A 184 1.59 57.65 -0.88
C GLY A 184 1.71 56.61 -2.00
N ILE A 185 2.80 56.70 -2.76
CA ILE A 185 3.14 55.74 -3.81
C ILE A 185 3.85 54.56 -3.14
N CYS A 186 3.25 53.38 -3.24
CA CYS A 186 3.85 52.17 -2.70
C CYS A 186 4.91 51.60 -3.65
N GLU A 187 6.03 51.19 -3.10
CA GLU A 187 7.12 50.51 -3.76
C GLU A 187 7.37 49.17 -3.06
N ASN A 188 7.24 48.07 -3.79
CA ASN A 188 7.48 46.74 -3.24
C ASN A 188 8.99 46.51 -3.12
N THR A 189 9.47 46.19 -1.93
CA THR A 189 10.90 46.01 -1.65
C THR A 189 11.31 44.54 -1.57
N GLY A 190 10.40 43.59 -1.74
CA GLY A 190 10.65 42.15 -1.62
C GLY A 190 10.19 41.59 -0.27
N PRO A 191 10.96 41.74 0.83
CA PRO A 191 10.52 41.30 2.15
C PRO A 191 9.49 42.26 2.80
N GLY A 192 9.04 43.29 2.08
CA GLY A 192 8.04 44.25 2.55
C GLY A 192 7.71 45.31 1.49
N PHE A 193 7.23 46.47 1.93
CA PHE A 193 6.92 47.61 1.07
C PHE A 193 7.48 48.92 1.65
N ARG A 194 7.70 49.90 0.79
CA ARG A 194 8.09 51.28 1.12
C ARG A 194 7.03 52.24 0.60
N CYS A 195 6.68 53.25 1.39
CA CYS A 195 5.75 54.31 0.96
C CYS A 195 6.51 55.59 0.64
N ASN A 196 6.44 56.04 -0.60
CA ASN A 196 7.01 57.30 -1.07
C ASN A 196 5.91 58.38 -1.06
N CYS A 197 6.02 59.37 -0.17
CA CYS A 197 5.02 60.44 -0.08
C CYS A 197 5.21 61.46 -1.24
N PRO A 198 4.13 61.92 -1.92
CA PRO A 198 4.24 62.95 -2.96
C PRO A 198 4.65 64.32 -2.40
N ALA A 199 5.28 65.15 -3.24
CA ALA A 199 5.89 66.43 -2.87
C ALA A 199 4.91 67.51 -2.37
N HIS A 200 3.60 67.27 -2.39
CA HIS A 200 2.58 68.26 -2.05
C HIS A 200 2.38 68.52 -0.54
N PHE A 201 3.26 68.00 0.32
CA PHE A 201 3.29 68.33 1.75
C PHE A 201 4.36 69.37 2.13
N THR A 202 4.95 70.07 1.14
CA THR A 202 5.71 71.29 1.41
C THR A 202 4.76 72.49 1.35
N GLY A 203 4.24 72.89 2.51
CA GLY A 203 3.60 74.19 2.70
C GLY A 203 4.23 74.86 3.92
N GLU A 204 4.49 76.16 3.85
CA GLU A 204 4.68 77.00 5.03
C GLU A 204 3.36 77.06 5.79
N LEU A 205 3.39 76.83 7.11
CA LEU A 205 2.32 77.35 7.96
C LEU A 205 2.34 78.87 7.86
N SER A 206 1.19 79.55 8.00
CA SER A 206 1.07 81.01 8.02
C SER A 206 1.87 81.73 9.13
N ASN A 207 2.70 80.99 9.87
CA ASN A 207 3.61 81.42 10.93
C ASN A 207 5.10 81.29 10.55
N GLY A 208 5.45 80.88 9.31
CA GLY A 208 6.83 80.83 8.84
C GLY A 208 7.64 79.59 9.26
N ASP A 209 6.99 78.55 9.77
CA ASP A 209 7.64 77.29 10.11
C ASP A 209 7.77 76.36 8.87
N ALA A 210 8.98 75.86 8.60
CA ALA A 210 9.24 74.92 7.51
C ALA A 210 8.87 73.47 7.89
N VAL A 211 8.18 72.76 6.99
CA VAL A 211 7.81 71.34 7.15
C VAL A 211 8.83 70.48 6.39
N GLU A 212 9.70 69.75 7.10
CA GLU A 212 10.59 68.77 6.49
C GLU A 212 10.09 67.32 6.68
N ARG A 213 10.41 66.47 5.71
CA ARG A 213 10.07 65.03 5.65
C ARG A 213 10.58 64.30 6.89
N HIS A 214 9.71 63.63 7.64
CA HIS A 214 10.12 62.65 8.65
C HIS A 214 9.55 61.27 8.32
N LEU A 215 10.42 60.30 8.05
CA LEU A 215 10.11 58.88 8.05
C LEU A 215 10.16 58.38 9.51
N GLU A 216 9.04 58.41 10.25
CA GLU A 216 9.02 57.80 11.59
C GLU A 216 9.02 56.26 11.49
N MET A 217 10.09 55.61 11.96
CA MET A 217 10.11 54.16 12.21
C MET A 217 9.69 53.88 13.66
N ARG A 218 8.43 53.45 13.89
CA ARG A 218 7.99 52.92 15.19
C ARG A 218 8.09 51.40 15.18
N ARG A 219 8.79 50.83 16.16
CA ARG A 219 9.13 49.39 16.27
C ARG A 219 7.95 48.43 16.39
N ASP A 220 6.73 48.92 16.61
CA ASP A 220 5.62 48.05 17.04
C ASP A 220 4.45 47.97 16.03
N ALA A 221 4.60 48.56 14.84
CA ALA A 221 3.71 48.31 13.70
C ALA A 221 4.38 48.75 12.40
N ILE A 222 4.43 47.88 11.40
CA ILE A 222 4.85 48.19 10.02
C ILE A 222 3.77 49.09 9.38
N ILE A 223 3.68 50.33 9.83
CA ILE A 223 2.77 51.36 9.30
C ILE A 223 3.59 52.63 9.15
N PHE A 224 4.06 52.89 7.93
CA PHE A 224 4.63 54.19 7.58
C PHE A 224 3.49 55.21 7.47
N ARG A 225 3.30 56.03 8.50
CA ARG A 225 2.43 57.20 8.42
C ARG A 225 3.23 58.35 7.84
N CYS A 226 2.81 58.92 6.70
CA CYS A 226 3.24 60.28 6.33
C CYS A 226 2.52 61.23 7.32
N SER A 227 3.24 61.74 8.32
CA SER A 227 2.72 62.74 9.27
C SER A 227 3.55 64.02 9.23
N CYS A 228 2.87 65.17 9.26
CA CYS A 228 3.50 66.48 9.42
C CYS A 228 3.80 66.71 10.91
N ARG A 229 5.03 67.11 11.24
CA ARG A 229 5.40 67.66 12.56
C ARG A 229 5.94 69.07 12.35
N ALA A 230 5.41 70.04 13.09
CA ALA A 230 6.01 71.36 13.20
C ALA A 230 7.23 71.27 14.14
N PHE A 231 8.37 71.84 13.72
CA PHE A 231 9.53 72.03 14.60
C PHE A 231 9.73 73.53 14.79
N ALA A 232 9.89 73.97 16.05
CA ALA A 232 10.31 75.32 16.34
C ALA A 232 11.78 75.49 15.93
N VAL A 233 12.08 76.51 15.13
CA VAL A 233 13.46 76.90 14.83
C VAL A 233 14.06 77.48 16.12
N ALA A 234 15.03 76.78 16.72
CA ALA A 234 15.78 77.32 17.84
C ALA A 234 16.64 78.48 17.32
N GLY A 235 16.32 79.71 17.73
CA GLY A 235 17.12 80.89 17.41
C GLY A 235 18.52 80.81 18.03
N GLU A 236 19.56 80.89 17.22
CA GLU A 236 20.91 81.21 17.68
C GLU A 236 20.97 82.70 18.03
N VAL A 237 21.23 82.99 19.30
CA VAL A 237 21.66 84.32 19.75
C VAL A 237 23.19 84.35 19.61
N VAL A 238 23.70 84.99 18.56
CA VAL A 238 25.09 85.43 18.49
C VAL A 238 25.14 86.83 19.10
N GLY A 239 25.90 86.99 20.18
CA GLY A 239 25.88 88.18 21.03
C GLY A 239 26.51 89.45 20.43
N ALA A 240 26.18 90.56 21.08
CA ALA A 240 27.00 91.77 21.23
C ALA A 240 26.74 92.34 22.63
#